data_AF-A0A2E6I3J4-F1
#
_entry.id   AF-A0A2E6I3J4-F1
#
_cell.length_a   1.000
_cell.length_b   1.000
_cell.length_c   1.000
_cell.angle_alpha   90.00
_cell.angle_beta   90.00
_cell.angle_gamma   90.00
#
_symmetry.space_group_name_H-M   'P 1'
#
loop_
_entity.id
_entity.type
_entity.pdbx_description
1 polymer ?
#
loop_
_entity_poly.entity_id
_entity_poly.type
_entity_poly.pdbx_seq_one_letter_code
_entity_poly.pdbx_strand_id
1 'polypeptide(L)'
;MGLIVSRHGGIDAALMSVESVHPGLLVREGAMSPTKFVSYMLIPLFAGMFPHLFMHWLTAREAKSFRWPVVLYPICIAVVWLPSVLLGVMGRVDFAGLEGPAANAVLVKVIDLHAPGILAGLLGAGVFGAVMSSLDSQVLVVGTMFTQDGVRHYGIRNMSEPQQVLFGRIFVTAILAIVFALSLVVDRSIFRLGIWSFSGFSALFPVLVASVFWRRTTSRGVIAAFATVAVTWVYFLQRSWSDPGYSLWGTGLMPVVAMTIASSVVLVIGSLVSRPPEDDRVRRFFEAEGSA
;
A
#
# COMPACT_ATOMS: atom_id res chain seq x y z
N MET A 1 16.78 16.57 -5.99
CA MET A 1 16.20 17.12 -7.24
C MET A 1 16.95 18.37 -7.71
N GLY A 2 17.05 19.44 -6.92
CA GLY A 2 17.67 20.71 -7.36
C GLY A 2 19.09 20.60 -7.94
N LEU A 3 19.92 19.69 -7.43
CA LEU A 3 21.31 19.48 -7.89
C LEU A 3 21.42 18.71 -9.22
N ILE A 4 20.42 17.89 -9.54
CA ILE A 4 20.35 17.11 -10.79
C ILE A 4 19.75 17.98 -11.89
N VAL A 5 18.72 18.75 -11.53
CA VAL A 5 18.05 19.73 -12.39
C VAL A 5 19.00 20.84 -12.84
N SER A 6 19.88 21.33 -11.95
CA SER A 6 20.86 22.37 -12.32
C SER A 6 21.93 21.88 -13.30
N ARG A 7 22.29 20.59 -13.26
CA ARG A 7 23.23 19.95 -14.20
C ARG A 7 22.62 19.73 -15.59
N HIS A 8 21.32 19.51 -15.67
CA HIS A 8 20.57 19.38 -16.92
C HIS A 8 20.14 20.72 -17.54
N GLY A 9 20.50 21.86 -16.93
CA GLY A 9 20.14 23.19 -17.44
C GLY A 9 18.73 23.68 -17.07
N GLY A 10 18.08 23.05 -16.09
CA GLY A 10 16.73 23.39 -15.63
C GLY A 10 15.72 22.26 -15.79
N ILE A 11 14.53 22.42 -15.20
CA ILE A 11 13.44 21.43 -15.30
C ILE A 11 12.94 21.38 -16.76
N ASP A 12 12.89 22.52 -17.43
CA ASP A 12 12.44 22.64 -18.82
C ASP A 12 13.39 21.95 -19.81
N ALA A 13 14.71 22.13 -19.64
CA ALA A 13 15.71 21.47 -20.49
C ALA A 13 15.72 19.95 -20.30
N ALA A 14 15.52 19.48 -19.06
CA ALA A 14 15.39 18.05 -18.76
C ALA A 14 14.09 17.44 -19.29
N LEU A 15 12.99 18.20 -19.30
CA LEU A 15 11.72 17.74 -19.89
C LEU A 15 11.81 17.68 -21.42
N MET A 16 12.48 18.65 -22.06
CA MET A 16 12.72 18.63 -23.51
C MET A 16 13.65 17.49 -23.94
N SER A 17 14.67 17.14 -23.15
CA SER A 17 15.53 15.98 -23.45
C SER A 17 14.74 14.66 -23.34
N VAL A 18 13.84 14.54 -22.37
CA VAL A 18 12.93 13.40 -22.25
C VAL A 18 11.94 13.35 -23.42
N GLU A 19 11.38 14.48 -23.85
CA GLU A 19 10.44 14.56 -24.97
C GLU A 19 11.07 14.10 -26.28
N SER A 20 12.33 14.46 -26.53
CA SER A 20 13.05 14.08 -27.75
C SER A 20 13.47 12.60 -27.79
N VAL A 21 13.72 11.96 -26.65
CA VAL A 21 14.17 10.55 -26.57
C VAL A 21 13.00 9.58 -26.36
N HIS A 22 12.00 9.94 -25.55
CA HIS A 22 10.85 9.10 -25.21
C HIS A 22 9.56 9.92 -25.02
N PRO A 23 8.91 10.36 -26.11
CA PRO A 23 7.72 11.21 -26.05
C PRO A 23 6.55 10.55 -25.30
N GLY A 24 6.48 9.22 -25.28
CA GLY A 24 5.44 8.45 -24.57
C GLY A 24 5.56 8.39 -23.04
N LEU A 25 6.62 8.92 -22.43
CA LEU A 25 6.78 8.97 -20.97
C LEU A 25 6.17 10.21 -20.33
N LEU A 26 6.05 11.30 -21.10
CA LEU A 26 5.46 12.56 -20.66
C LEU A 26 3.97 12.67 -21.02
N VAL A 27 3.55 11.93 -22.05
CA VAL A 27 2.18 11.93 -22.56
C VAL A 27 1.40 10.76 -21.94
N ARG A 28 0.32 11.09 -21.24
CA ARG A 28 -0.64 10.10 -20.69
C ARG A 28 -1.41 9.36 -21.79
N GLU A 29 -1.71 10.06 -22.89
CA GLU A 29 -2.45 9.53 -24.03
C GLU A 29 -1.62 8.46 -24.76
N GLY A 30 -2.14 7.23 -24.83
CA GLY A 30 -1.49 6.09 -25.46
C GLY A 30 -0.84 5.08 -24.50
N ALA A 31 -0.33 5.52 -23.33
CA ALA A 31 0.35 4.64 -22.37
C ALA A 31 -0.60 3.98 -21.34
N MET A 32 -1.73 4.62 -21.01
CA MET A 32 -2.76 4.08 -20.11
C MET A 32 -4.16 4.15 -20.75
N SER A 33 -4.79 3.00 -20.95
CA SER A 33 -6.23 2.94 -21.26
C SER A 33 -7.03 3.67 -20.17
N PRO A 34 -8.09 4.42 -20.52
CA PRO A 34 -9.00 5.03 -19.55
C PRO A 34 -9.50 4.04 -18.48
N THR A 35 -9.70 2.77 -18.85
CA THR A 35 -10.11 1.69 -17.94
C THR A 35 -9.03 1.33 -16.91
N LYS A 36 -7.75 1.37 -17.31
CA LYS A 36 -6.61 1.18 -16.39
C LYS A 36 -6.51 2.34 -15.41
N PHE A 37 -6.67 3.58 -15.88
CA PHE A 37 -6.59 4.76 -15.02
C PHE A 37 -7.68 4.76 -13.92
N VAL A 38 -8.93 4.47 -14.28
CA VAL A 38 -10.02 4.35 -13.30
C VAL A 38 -9.74 3.23 -12.29
N SER A 39 -9.16 2.11 -12.75
CA SER A 39 -8.76 1.03 -11.84
C SER A 39 -7.66 1.45 -10.85
N TYR A 40 -6.70 2.29 -11.27
CA TYR A 40 -5.67 2.85 -10.39
C TYR A 40 -6.26 3.80 -9.34
N MET A 41 -7.36 4.50 -9.62
CA MET A 41 -8.02 5.37 -8.63
C MET A 41 -8.62 4.61 -7.45
N LEU A 42 -8.89 3.31 -7.61
CA LEU A 42 -9.33 2.45 -6.50
C LEU A 42 -8.20 2.03 -5.58
N ILE A 43 -6.94 2.01 -6.07
CA ILE A 43 -5.81 1.57 -5.27
C ILE A 43 -5.67 2.44 -4.02
N PRO A 44 -5.65 3.79 -4.07
CA PRO A 44 -5.56 4.65 -2.88
C PRO A 44 -6.52 4.35 -1.72
N LEU A 45 -7.64 3.65 -1.96
CA LEU A 45 -8.54 3.17 -0.91
C LEU A 45 -7.86 2.22 0.09
N PHE A 46 -6.74 1.57 -0.28
CA PHE A 46 -5.92 0.77 0.64
C PHE A 46 -5.46 1.57 1.85
N ALA A 47 -5.30 2.90 1.72
CA ALA A 47 -4.82 3.74 2.82
C ALA A 47 -5.78 3.63 4.02
N GLY A 48 -7.08 3.59 3.76
CA GLY A 48 -8.10 3.38 4.80
C GLY A 48 -8.06 1.99 5.44
N MET A 49 -7.22 1.06 4.97
CA MET A 49 -7.09 -0.29 5.55
C MET A 49 -5.83 -0.48 6.37
N PHE A 50 -4.93 0.50 6.40
CA PHE A 50 -3.66 0.33 7.10
C PHE A 50 -3.81 0.50 8.62
N PRO A 51 -3.48 -0.54 9.41
CA PRO A 51 -3.62 -0.48 10.88
C PRO A 51 -2.73 0.59 11.52
N HIS A 52 -1.57 0.91 10.93
CA HIS A 52 -0.70 1.97 11.44
C HIS A 52 -1.33 3.37 11.38
N LEU A 53 -2.14 3.65 10.35
CA LEU A 53 -2.87 4.92 10.26
C LEU A 53 -3.95 5.02 11.34
N PHE A 54 -4.69 3.92 11.58
CA PHE A 54 -5.66 3.85 12.66
C PHE A 54 -5.02 4.03 14.03
N MET A 55 -3.85 3.44 14.29
CA MET A 55 -3.18 3.61 15.58
C MET A 55 -2.79 5.07 15.82
N HIS A 56 -2.36 5.80 14.80
CA HIS A 56 -2.10 7.25 14.92
C HIS A 56 -3.39 8.05 15.13
N TRP A 57 -4.51 7.62 14.54
CA TRP A 57 -5.81 8.28 14.73
C TRP A 57 -6.38 8.04 16.12
N LEU A 58 -6.27 6.83 16.65
CA LEU A 58 -6.79 6.43 17.96
C LEU A 58 -5.94 6.96 19.13
N THR A 59 -4.69 7.34 18.88
CA THR A 59 -3.80 7.96 19.87
C THR A 59 -3.85 9.49 19.86
N ALA A 60 -4.59 10.09 18.92
CA ALA A 60 -4.74 11.54 18.84
C ALA A 60 -5.56 12.07 20.02
N ARG A 61 -5.05 13.10 20.70
CA ARG A 61 -5.69 13.69 21.90
C ARG A 61 -7.01 14.42 21.64
N GLU A 62 -7.22 14.91 20.42
CA GLU A 62 -8.41 15.68 20.05
C GLU A 62 -8.84 15.41 18.60
N ALA A 63 -10.15 15.30 18.36
CA ALA A 63 -10.70 15.14 17.02
C ALA A 63 -10.40 16.33 16.09
N LYS A 64 -10.15 17.54 16.64
CA LYS A 64 -9.73 18.70 15.83
C LYS A 64 -8.33 18.54 15.25
N SER A 65 -7.45 17.84 15.94
CA SER A 65 -6.09 17.52 15.46
C SER A 65 -6.10 16.59 14.25
N PHE A 66 -7.24 15.98 13.91
CA PHE A 66 -7.41 15.13 12.72
C PHE A 66 -7.45 15.93 11.40
N ARG A 67 -7.87 17.20 11.43
CA ARG A 67 -8.01 18.02 10.20
C ARG A 67 -6.67 18.26 9.51
N TRP A 68 -5.60 18.40 10.29
CA TRP A 68 -4.27 18.68 9.78
C TRP A 68 -3.65 17.49 9.03
N PRO A 69 -3.63 16.26 9.59
CA PRO A 69 -3.23 15.07 8.85
C PRO A 69 -4.02 14.88 7.55
N VAL A 70 -5.35 15.07 7.55
CA VAL A 70 -6.17 14.88 6.34
C VAL A 70 -5.80 15.84 5.21
N VAL A 71 -5.48 17.10 5.52
CA VAL A 71 -5.11 18.10 4.52
C VAL A 71 -3.63 18.02 4.13
N LEU A 72 -2.75 17.81 5.12
CA LEU A 72 -1.31 17.81 4.91
C LEU A 72 -0.83 16.52 4.24
N TYR A 73 -1.49 15.39 4.48
CA TYR A 73 -1.06 14.09 3.97
C TYR A 73 -1.05 14.01 2.43
N PRO A 74 -2.12 14.41 1.70
CA PRO A 74 -2.08 14.48 0.24
C PRO A 74 -1.03 15.45 -0.30
N ILE A 75 -0.84 16.60 0.36
CA ILE A 75 0.14 17.61 -0.06
C ILE A 75 1.56 17.06 0.08
N CYS A 76 1.88 16.44 1.22
CA CYS A 76 3.18 15.80 1.43
C CYS A 76 3.43 14.67 0.42
N ILE A 77 2.40 13.86 0.11
CA ILE A 77 2.51 12.83 -0.93
C ILE A 77 2.80 13.49 -2.28
N ALA A 78 2.08 14.53 -2.68
CA ALA A 78 2.30 15.20 -3.95
C ALA A 78 3.72 15.79 -4.05
N VAL A 79 4.20 16.44 -2.97
CA VAL A 79 5.55 17.03 -2.90
C VAL A 79 6.66 15.98 -2.95
N VAL A 80 6.45 14.78 -2.42
CA VAL A 80 7.44 13.68 -2.49
C VAL A 80 7.35 12.91 -3.80
N TRP A 81 6.13 12.68 -4.29
CA TRP A 81 5.86 11.86 -5.47
C TRP A 81 6.34 12.53 -6.75
N LEU A 82 6.05 13.82 -6.93
CA LEU A 82 6.39 14.54 -8.16
C LEU A 82 7.91 14.53 -8.45
N PRO A 83 8.81 14.87 -7.49
CA PRO A 83 10.25 14.76 -7.71
C PRO A 83 10.72 13.32 -7.92
N SER A 84 10.11 12.35 -7.24
CA SER A 84 10.49 10.94 -7.35
C SER A 84 10.20 10.38 -8.75
N VAL A 85 9.04 10.73 -9.33
CA VAL A 85 8.68 10.35 -10.70
C VAL A 85 9.60 11.02 -11.71
N LEU A 86 9.83 12.33 -11.57
CA LEU A 86 10.71 13.08 -12.47
C LEU A 86 12.14 12.52 -12.46
N LEU A 87 12.68 12.17 -11.29
CA LEU A 87 13.99 11.51 -11.18
C LEU A 87 14.00 10.13 -11.84
N GLY A 88 12.91 9.37 -11.76
CA GLY A 88 12.78 8.09 -12.45
C GLY A 88 12.73 8.24 -13.98
N VAL A 89 12.06 9.28 -14.48
CA VAL A 89 12.00 9.60 -15.92
C VAL A 89 13.35 10.07 -16.43
N MET A 90 14.02 10.99 -15.73
CA MET A 90 15.39 11.43 -16.05
C MET A 90 16.37 10.25 -16.05
N GLY A 91 16.30 9.38 -15.04
CA GLY A 91 17.16 8.21 -14.96
C GLY A 91 16.97 7.21 -16.11
N ARG A 92 15.83 7.23 -16.81
CA ARG A 92 15.62 6.43 -18.02
C ARG A 92 16.33 7.01 -19.24
N VAL A 93 16.53 8.33 -19.30
CA VAL A 93 17.34 8.99 -20.34
C VAL A 93 18.82 8.65 -20.15
N ASP A 94 19.31 8.69 -18.91
CA ASP A 94 20.71 8.38 -18.60
C ASP A 94 21.03 6.88 -18.73
N PHE A 95 20.05 6.01 -18.47
CA PHE A 95 20.21 4.56 -18.47
C PHE A 95 19.10 3.87 -19.29
N ALA A 96 19.24 3.86 -20.61
CA ALA A 96 18.27 3.31 -21.56
C ALA A 96 17.98 1.78 -21.41
N GLY A 97 18.79 1.05 -20.64
CA GLY A 97 18.65 -0.40 -20.42
C GLY A 97 18.05 -0.83 -19.07
N LEU A 98 17.65 0.10 -18.20
CA LEU A 98 17.08 -0.23 -16.89
C LEU A 98 15.59 -0.57 -17.01
N GLU A 99 15.30 -1.81 -17.38
CA GLU A 99 13.93 -2.33 -17.44
C GLU A 99 13.65 -3.39 -16.37
N GLY A 100 12.38 -3.51 -15.98
CA GLY A 100 11.93 -4.53 -15.04
C GLY A 100 12.54 -4.36 -13.64
N PRO A 101 13.08 -5.42 -13.02
CA PRO A 101 13.67 -5.37 -11.67
C PRO A 101 14.87 -4.43 -11.55
N ALA A 102 15.65 -4.26 -12.63
CA ALA A 102 16.80 -3.37 -12.65
C ALA A 102 16.41 -1.88 -12.49
N ALA A 103 15.18 -1.52 -12.87
CA ALA A 103 14.64 -0.18 -12.69
C ALA A 103 14.54 0.24 -11.20
N ASN A 104 14.50 -0.72 -10.27
CA ASN A 104 14.43 -0.42 -8.84
C ASN A 104 15.68 0.33 -8.34
N ALA A 105 16.83 0.16 -9.01
CA ALA A 105 18.10 0.80 -8.65
C ALA A 105 18.32 2.18 -9.31
N VAL A 106 17.36 2.66 -10.11
CA VAL A 106 17.49 3.90 -10.90
C VAL A 106 17.84 5.09 -10.00
N LEU A 107 17.15 5.25 -8.86
CA LEU A 107 17.40 6.38 -7.97
C LEU A 107 18.85 6.42 -7.46
N VAL A 108 19.39 5.27 -7.04
CA VAL A 108 20.76 5.16 -6.53
C VAL A 108 21.78 5.39 -7.66
N LYS A 109 21.52 4.83 -8.85
CA LYS A 109 22.39 5.01 -10.03
C LYS A 109 22.44 6.46 -10.51
N VAL A 110 21.30 7.16 -10.51
CA VAL A 110 21.23 8.58 -10.88
C VAL A 110 21.97 9.45 -9.86
N ILE A 111 21.85 9.14 -8.57
CA ILE A 111 22.60 9.82 -7.50
C ILE A 111 24.10 9.63 -7.67
N ASP A 112 24.56 8.40 -7.93
CA ASP A 112 25.97 8.08 -8.11
C ASP A 112 26.59 8.80 -9.33
N LEU A 113 25.82 8.91 -10.42
CA LEU A 113 26.26 9.59 -11.64
C LEU A 113 26.35 11.13 -11.48
N HIS A 114 25.44 11.73 -10.71
CA HIS A 114 25.27 13.20 -10.68
C HIS A 114 25.79 13.88 -9.41
N ALA A 115 25.98 13.15 -8.31
CA ALA A 115 26.43 13.73 -7.04
C ALA A 115 27.93 13.45 -6.80
N PRO A 116 28.69 14.42 -6.25
CA PRO A 116 30.06 14.17 -5.82
C PRO A 116 30.11 13.11 -4.72
N GLY A 117 31.13 12.24 -4.71
CA GLY A 117 31.11 10.95 -3.99
C GLY A 117 30.67 10.98 -2.52
N ILE A 118 31.02 12.01 -1.75
CA ILE A 118 30.57 12.16 -0.35
C ILE A 118 29.05 12.43 -0.28
N LEU A 119 28.54 13.29 -1.17
CA LEU A 119 27.12 13.59 -1.27
C LEU A 119 26.33 12.39 -1.82
N ALA A 120 26.89 11.63 -2.75
CA ALA A 120 26.27 10.40 -3.25
C ALA A 120 26.08 9.38 -2.11
N GLY A 121 27.12 9.17 -1.29
CA GLY A 121 27.04 8.32 -0.10
C GLY A 121 26.01 8.81 0.93
N LEU A 122 25.97 10.12 1.19
CA LEU A 122 25.00 10.70 2.14
C LEU A 122 23.55 10.57 1.64
N LEU A 123 23.31 10.83 0.35
CA LEU A 123 21.99 10.69 -0.27
C LEU A 123 21.55 9.22 -0.31
N GLY A 124 22.46 8.30 -0.64
CA GLY A 124 22.21 6.85 -0.58
C GLY A 124 21.84 6.40 0.83
N ALA A 125 22.61 6.81 1.84
CA ALA A 125 22.31 6.54 3.25
C ALA A 125 20.94 7.11 3.67
N GLY A 126 20.59 8.30 3.19
CA GLY A 126 19.27 8.91 3.42
C GLY A 126 18.11 8.09 2.83
N VAL A 127 18.26 7.56 1.61
CA VAL A 127 17.27 6.67 0.99
C VAL A 127 17.09 5.40 1.81
N PHE A 128 18.18 4.73 2.20
CA PHE A 128 18.10 3.55 3.06
C PHE A 128 17.51 3.87 4.44
N GLY A 129 17.85 5.02 5.02
CA GLY A 129 17.27 5.50 6.28
C GLY A 129 15.76 5.69 6.21
N ALA A 130 15.26 6.29 5.12
CA ALA A 130 13.82 6.46 4.90
C ALA A 130 13.09 5.11 4.73
N VAL A 131 13.68 4.17 4.00
CA VAL A 131 13.15 2.80 3.84
C VAL A 131 13.12 2.07 5.19
N MET A 132 14.20 2.13 5.96
CA MET A 132 14.29 1.49 7.28
C MET A 132 13.30 2.09 8.28
N SER A 133 13.09 3.41 8.28
CA SER A 133 12.08 4.06 9.12
C SER A 133 10.65 3.58 8.78
N SER A 134 10.36 3.39 7.50
CA SER A 134 9.06 2.87 7.07
C SER A 134 8.87 1.41 7.46
N LEU A 135 9.90 0.58 7.24
CA LEU A 135 9.89 -0.84 7.61
C LEU A 135 9.73 -1.04 9.12
N ASP A 136 10.42 -0.26 9.94
CA ASP A 136 10.33 -0.32 11.41
C ASP A 136 8.89 -0.15 11.89
N SER A 137 8.19 0.88 11.39
CA SER A 137 6.79 1.13 11.76
C SER A 137 5.88 -0.04 11.37
N GLN A 138 6.05 -0.62 10.18
CA GLN A 138 5.23 -1.73 9.69
C GLN A 138 5.48 -3.02 10.48
N VAL A 139 6.75 -3.32 10.75
CA VAL A 139 7.17 -4.48 11.52
C VAL A 139 6.67 -4.40 12.95
N LEU A 140 6.74 -3.21 13.56
CA LEU A 140 6.19 -2.96 14.90
C LEU A 140 4.69 -3.26 14.93
N VAL A 141 3.93 -2.76 13.94
CA VAL A 141 2.47 -3.00 13.87
C VAL A 141 2.16 -4.49 13.79
N VAL A 142 2.86 -5.23 12.92
CA VAL A 142 2.65 -6.68 12.76
C VAL A 142 2.99 -7.43 14.05
N GLY A 143 4.08 -7.06 14.72
CA GLY A 143 4.46 -7.62 16.02
C GLY A 143 3.42 -7.33 17.11
N THR A 144 2.90 -6.10 17.16
CA THR A 144 1.84 -5.71 18.11
C THR A 144 0.54 -6.44 17.83
N MET A 145 0.11 -6.57 16.58
CA MET A 145 -1.09 -7.33 16.22
C MET A 145 -0.94 -8.81 16.61
N PHE A 146 0.21 -9.43 16.34
CA PHE A 146 0.43 -10.81 16.75
C PHE A 146 0.43 -11.00 18.28
N THR A 147 1.04 -10.09 19.02
CA THR A 147 1.10 -10.18 20.49
C THR A 147 -0.24 -9.87 21.15
N GLN A 148 -0.96 -8.85 20.70
CA GLN A 148 -2.26 -8.47 21.27
C GLN A 148 -3.41 -9.37 20.80
N ASP A 149 -3.47 -9.69 19.50
CA ASP A 149 -4.61 -10.44 18.94
C ASP A 149 -4.36 -11.95 18.97
N GLY A 150 -3.10 -12.39 18.81
CA GLY A 150 -2.73 -13.81 18.88
C GLY A 150 -2.42 -14.25 20.30
N VAL A 151 -1.30 -13.74 20.84
CA VAL A 151 -0.73 -14.24 22.11
C VAL A 151 -1.61 -13.89 23.31
N ARG A 152 -2.14 -12.67 23.40
CA ARG A 152 -2.96 -12.25 24.54
C ARG A 152 -4.40 -12.79 24.48
N HIS A 153 -4.98 -12.93 23.29
CA HIS A 153 -6.35 -13.44 23.15
C HIS A 153 -6.43 -14.98 23.15
N TYR A 154 -5.50 -15.66 22.47
CA TYR A 154 -5.49 -17.13 22.32
C TYR A 154 -4.40 -17.84 23.14
N GLY A 155 -3.35 -17.13 23.56
CA GLY A 155 -2.28 -17.68 24.39
C GLY A 155 -2.63 -17.71 25.88
N ILE A 156 -1.84 -18.49 26.63
CA ILE A 156 -2.01 -18.78 28.06
C ILE A 156 -2.29 -17.48 28.83
N ARG A 157 -3.44 -17.42 29.51
CA ARG A 157 -4.01 -16.26 30.25
C ARG A 157 -3.07 -15.56 31.26
N ASN A 158 -1.84 -16.04 31.47
CA ASN A 158 -0.88 -15.59 32.48
C ASN A 158 0.55 -15.36 31.92
N MET A 159 0.73 -14.95 30.65
CA MET A 159 2.07 -14.56 30.17
C MET A 159 2.47 -13.18 30.69
N SER A 160 3.65 -13.09 31.31
CA SER A 160 4.23 -11.82 31.77
C SER A 160 4.55 -10.88 30.59
N GLU A 161 4.54 -9.57 30.80
CA GLU A 161 4.86 -8.57 29.75
C GLU A 161 6.20 -8.85 29.04
N PRO A 162 7.30 -9.20 29.74
CA PRO A 162 8.57 -9.51 29.09
C PRO A 162 8.49 -10.73 28.17
N GLN A 163 7.70 -11.74 28.54
CA GLN A 163 7.48 -12.92 27.70
C GLN A 163 6.68 -12.56 26.45
N GLN A 164 5.65 -11.72 26.57
CA GLN A 164 4.88 -11.27 25.41
C GLN A 164 5.76 -10.53 24.40
N VAL A 165 6.63 -9.63 24.87
CA VAL A 165 7.59 -8.91 24.02
C VAL A 165 8.55 -9.87 23.34
N LEU A 166 9.06 -10.89 24.05
CA LEU A 166 9.96 -11.88 23.48
C LEU A 166 9.28 -12.68 22.35
N PHE A 167 8.04 -13.16 22.57
CA PHE A 167 7.29 -13.86 21.53
C PHE A 167 7.02 -12.98 20.30
N GLY A 168 6.68 -11.70 20.51
CA GLY A 168 6.54 -10.74 19.42
C GLY A 168 7.83 -10.56 18.62
N ARG A 169 8.98 -10.43 19.29
CA ARG A 169 10.29 -10.29 18.63
C ARG A 169 10.68 -11.55 17.85
N ILE A 170 10.44 -12.73 18.41
CA ILE A 170 10.71 -14.02 17.72
C ILE A 170 9.85 -14.13 16.46
N PHE A 171 8.55 -13.83 16.57
CA PHE A 171 7.63 -13.85 15.43
C PHE A 171 8.04 -12.88 14.33
N VAL A 172 8.35 -11.63 14.69
CA VAL A 172 8.85 -10.62 13.76
C VAL A 172 10.15 -11.07 13.07
N THR A 173 11.09 -11.62 13.84
CA THR A 173 12.37 -12.11 13.31
C THR A 173 12.16 -13.26 12.31
N ALA A 174 11.26 -14.20 12.64
CA ALA A 174 10.92 -15.31 11.77
C ALA A 174 10.27 -14.84 10.46
N ILE A 175 9.34 -13.88 10.53
CA ILE A 175 8.72 -13.29 9.33
C ILE A 175 9.77 -12.58 8.48
N LEU A 176 10.64 -11.77 9.08
CA LEU A 176 11.69 -11.07 8.35
C LEU A 176 12.67 -12.05 7.68
N ALA A 177 13.00 -13.16 8.32
CA ALA A 177 13.83 -14.21 7.72
C ALA A 177 13.16 -14.86 6.50
N ILE A 178 11.84 -15.14 6.57
CA ILE A 178 11.08 -15.68 5.45
C ILE A 178 11.02 -14.67 4.30
N VAL A 179 10.72 -13.40 4.59
CA VAL A 179 10.68 -12.33 3.58
C VAL A 179 12.05 -12.15 2.94
N PHE A 180 13.13 -12.21 3.70
CA PHE A 180 14.50 -12.16 3.18
C PHE A 180 14.79 -13.33 2.25
N ALA A 181 14.45 -14.56 2.63
CA ALA A 181 14.62 -15.73 1.78
C ALA A 181 13.81 -15.63 0.47
N LEU A 182 12.57 -15.14 0.54
CA LEU A 182 11.74 -14.89 -0.65
C LEU A 182 12.34 -13.79 -1.54
N SER A 183 12.91 -12.75 -0.93
CA SER A 183 13.56 -11.66 -1.68
C SER A 183 14.75 -12.12 -2.51
N LEU A 184 15.39 -13.26 -2.19
CA LEU A 184 16.48 -13.83 -2.98
C LEU A 184 16.01 -14.55 -4.24
N VAL A 185 14.73 -14.94 -4.30
CA VAL A 185 14.17 -15.73 -5.41
C VAL A 185 13.24 -14.91 -6.30
N VAL A 186 12.64 -13.83 -5.77
CA VAL A 186 11.67 -13.00 -6.49
C VAL A 186 12.36 -11.92 -7.33
N ASP A 187 12.42 -12.13 -8.64
CA ASP A 187 12.99 -11.18 -9.60
C ASP A 187 11.92 -10.29 -10.28
N ARG A 188 11.09 -9.61 -9.48
CA ARG A 188 10.03 -8.72 -10.00
C ARG A 188 10.24 -7.29 -9.50
N SER A 189 9.79 -6.32 -10.31
CA SER A 189 9.81 -4.91 -9.91
C SER A 189 9.01 -4.69 -8.63
N ILE A 190 9.58 -3.95 -7.68
CA ILE A 190 8.95 -3.61 -6.38
C ILE A 190 7.62 -2.89 -6.61
N PHE A 191 7.54 -2.07 -7.67
CA PHE A 191 6.32 -1.37 -8.04
C PHE A 191 5.17 -2.33 -8.39
N ARG A 192 5.44 -3.41 -9.12
CA ARG A 192 4.42 -4.42 -9.45
C ARG A 192 3.95 -5.19 -8.23
N LEU A 193 4.88 -5.56 -7.35
CA LEU A 193 4.55 -6.21 -6.08
C LEU A 193 3.70 -5.28 -5.20
N GLY A 194 4.07 -4.00 -5.13
CA GLY A 194 3.32 -2.97 -4.41
C GLY A 194 1.89 -2.83 -4.91
N ILE A 195 1.70 -2.70 -6.23
CA ILE A 195 0.36 -2.64 -6.84
C ILE A 195 -0.48 -3.85 -6.43
N TRP A 196 0.07 -5.06 -6.51
CA TRP A 196 -0.65 -6.29 -6.16
C TRP A 196 -1.03 -6.37 -4.68
N SER A 197 -0.11 -6.00 -3.79
CA SER A 197 -0.37 -5.94 -2.35
C SER A 197 -1.47 -4.92 -2.03
N PHE A 198 -1.34 -3.70 -2.56
CA PHE A 198 -2.31 -2.61 -2.36
C PHE A 198 -3.67 -2.92 -2.98
N SER A 199 -3.70 -3.66 -4.08
CA SER A 199 -4.94 -4.12 -4.72
C SER A 199 -5.76 -5.03 -3.80
N GLY A 200 -5.09 -5.94 -3.07
CA GLY A 200 -5.74 -6.81 -2.09
C GLY A 200 -6.30 -6.03 -0.90
N PHE A 201 -5.54 -5.07 -0.38
CA PHE A 201 -6.01 -4.19 0.70
C PHE A 201 -7.19 -3.32 0.27
N SER A 202 -7.15 -2.73 -0.92
CA SER A 202 -8.26 -1.93 -1.47
C SER A 202 -9.56 -2.74 -1.56
N ALA A 203 -9.49 -4.03 -1.92
CA ALA A 203 -10.66 -4.90 -1.99
C ALA A 203 -11.31 -5.16 -0.62
N LEU A 204 -10.61 -4.95 0.49
CA LEU A 204 -11.15 -5.06 1.86
C LEU A 204 -11.81 -3.76 2.35
N PHE A 205 -11.53 -2.62 1.71
CA PHE A 205 -12.05 -1.32 2.12
C PHE A 205 -13.58 -1.27 2.21
N PRO A 206 -14.37 -1.83 1.26
CA PRO A 206 -15.83 -1.87 1.40
C PRO A 206 -16.30 -2.64 2.65
N VAL A 207 -15.56 -3.68 3.06
CA VAL A 207 -15.87 -4.46 4.26
C VAL A 207 -15.68 -3.62 5.51
N LEU A 208 -14.62 -2.81 5.57
CA LEU A 208 -14.41 -1.85 6.65
C LEU A 208 -15.54 -0.82 6.71
N VAL A 209 -15.84 -0.16 5.58
CA VAL A 209 -16.87 0.89 5.51
C VAL A 209 -18.23 0.34 5.95
N ALA A 210 -18.62 -0.83 5.44
CA ALA A 210 -19.85 -1.48 5.86
C ALA A 210 -19.84 -1.85 7.35
N SER A 211 -18.71 -2.29 7.90
CA SER A 211 -18.62 -2.64 9.33
C SER A 211 -18.80 -1.44 10.25
N VAL A 212 -18.44 -0.23 9.79
CA VAL A 212 -18.58 1.02 10.57
C VAL A 212 -19.94 1.68 10.35
N PHE A 213 -20.41 1.78 9.11
CA PHE A 213 -21.59 2.59 8.76
C PHE A 213 -22.87 1.76 8.59
N TRP A 214 -22.79 0.45 8.35
CA TRP A 214 -23.95 -0.37 8.08
C TRP A 214 -24.37 -1.22 9.29
N ARG A 215 -25.52 -0.84 9.88
CA ARG A 215 -26.12 -1.48 11.06
C ARG A 215 -26.40 -2.99 10.91
N ARG A 216 -26.49 -3.48 9.66
CA ARG A 216 -26.81 -4.89 9.37
C ARG A 216 -25.57 -5.73 9.02
N THR A 217 -24.36 -5.22 9.21
CA THR A 217 -23.15 -6.00 8.94
C THR A 217 -23.02 -7.18 9.91
N THR A 218 -22.91 -8.39 9.40
CA THR A 218 -22.86 -9.61 10.22
C THR A 218 -21.47 -10.24 10.19
N SER A 219 -21.06 -10.89 11.29
CA SER A 219 -19.75 -11.56 11.37
C SER A 219 -19.56 -12.62 10.28
N ARG A 220 -20.63 -13.34 9.91
CA ARG A 220 -20.59 -14.35 8.83
C ARG A 220 -20.42 -13.71 7.45
N GLY A 221 -21.08 -12.58 7.19
CA GLY A 221 -20.93 -11.83 5.94
C GLY A 221 -19.51 -11.27 5.80
N VAL A 222 -18.94 -10.75 6.88
CA VAL A 222 -17.56 -10.26 6.93
C VAL A 222 -16.56 -11.40 6.65
N ILE A 223 -16.67 -12.53 7.34
CA ILE A 223 -15.77 -13.69 7.14
C ILE A 223 -15.85 -14.19 5.68
N ALA A 224 -17.06 -14.28 5.12
CA ALA A 224 -17.24 -14.68 3.72
C ALA A 224 -16.62 -13.70 2.73
N ALA A 225 -16.72 -12.39 2.99
CA ALA A 225 -16.09 -11.35 2.16
C ALA A 225 -14.56 -11.42 2.24
N PHE A 226 -13.98 -11.60 3.44
CA PHE A 226 -12.54 -11.80 3.62
C PHE A 226 -12.03 -13.05 2.88
N ALA A 227 -12.75 -14.17 3.00
CA ALA A 227 -12.41 -15.40 2.28
C ALA A 227 -12.48 -15.20 0.76
N THR A 228 -13.48 -14.46 0.27
CA THR A 228 -13.62 -14.13 -1.15
C THR A 228 -12.45 -13.29 -1.63
N VAL A 229 -12.02 -12.28 -0.87
CA VAL A 229 -10.83 -11.49 -1.21
C VAL A 229 -9.58 -12.35 -1.23
N ALA A 230 -9.37 -13.21 -0.22
CA ALA A 230 -8.20 -14.09 -0.18
C ALA A 230 -8.14 -15.04 -1.38
N VAL A 231 -9.25 -15.70 -1.72
CA VAL A 231 -9.33 -16.63 -2.86
C VAL A 231 -9.13 -15.91 -4.19
N THR A 232 -9.83 -14.78 -4.39
CA THR A 232 -9.72 -14.01 -5.65
C THR A 232 -8.34 -13.39 -5.81
N TRP A 233 -7.73 -12.91 -4.72
CA TRP A 233 -6.38 -12.36 -4.74
C TRP A 233 -5.35 -13.42 -5.12
N VAL A 234 -5.38 -14.62 -4.50
CA VAL A 234 -4.47 -15.72 -4.87
C VAL A 234 -4.69 -16.16 -6.32
N TYR A 235 -5.95 -16.31 -6.74
CA TYR A 235 -6.29 -16.71 -8.11
C TYR A 235 -5.74 -15.73 -9.15
N PHE A 236 -5.98 -14.43 -8.95
CA PHE A 236 -5.52 -13.41 -9.88
C PHE A 236 -4.00 -13.19 -9.81
N LEU A 237 -3.40 -13.35 -8.63
CA LEU A 237 -1.94 -13.30 -8.48
C LEU A 237 -1.26 -14.44 -9.24
N GLN A 238 -1.75 -15.67 -9.13
CA GLN A 238 -1.22 -16.82 -9.88
C GLN A 238 -1.35 -16.60 -11.39
N ARG A 239 -2.51 -16.09 -11.84
CA ARG A 239 -2.74 -15.82 -13.26
C ARG A 239 -1.86 -14.71 -13.79
N SER A 240 -1.62 -13.66 -13.00
CA SER A 240 -0.68 -12.60 -13.32
C SER A 240 0.78 -13.03 -13.22
N TRP A 241 1.07 -14.08 -12.44
CA TRP A 241 2.40 -14.68 -12.38
C TRP A 241 2.77 -15.31 -13.72
N SER A 242 1.80 -15.95 -14.37
CA SER A 242 1.94 -16.55 -15.70
C SER A 242 1.84 -15.54 -16.85
N ASP A 243 0.99 -14.51 -16.74
CA ASP A 243 0.82 -13.46 -17.75
C ASP A 243 1.05 -12.05 -17.15
N PRO A 244 2.22 -11.43 -17.40
CA PRO A 244 2.57 -10.11 -16.91
C PRO A 244 1.70 -8.95 -17.41
N GLY A 245 0.85 -9.20 -18.42
CA GLY A 245 -0.06 -8.23 -19.03
C GLY A 245 -1.53 -8.47 -18.68
N TYR A 246 -1.84 -9.38 -17.76
CA TYR A 246 -3.21 -9.83 -17.51
C TYR A 246 -4.12 -8.65 -17.12
N SER A 247 -5.01 -8.33 -18.04
CA SER A 247 -6.19 -7.51 -17.77
C SER A 247 -7.40 -8.41 -17.68
N LEU A 248 -8.32 -8.09 -16.78
CA LEU A 248 -9.58 -8.81 -16.64
C LEU A 248 -10.26 -8.91 -18.01
N TRP A 249 -10.36 -10.13 -18.54
CA TRP A 249 -11.08 -10.43 -19.79
C TRP A 249 -10.59 -9.66 -21.02
N GLY A 250 -9.34 -9.17 -21.04
CA GLY A 250 -8.80 -8.37 -22.16
C GLY A 250 -9.32 -6.94 -22.26
N THR A 251 -10.09 -6.46 -21.26
CA THR A 251 -10.76 -5.14 -21.26
C THR A 251 -9.89 -4.00 -20.73
N GLY A 252 -8.67 -4.29 -20.27
CA GLY A 252 -7.82 -3.33 -19.58
C GLY A 252 -8.21 -3.07 -18.12
N LEU A 253 -9.26 -3.71 -17.57
CA LEU A 253 -9.61 -3.60 -16.16
C LEU A 253 -8.60 -4.34 -15.27
N MET A 254 -8.17 -3.72 -14.18
CA MET A 254 -7.27 -4.37 -13.23
C MET A 254 -8.05 -5.29 -12.27
N PRO A 255 -7.44 -6.39 -11.82
CA PRO A 255 -8.03 -7.33 -10.85
C PRO A 255 -8.65 -6.68 -9.60
N VAL A 256 -8.15 -5.51 -9.17
CA VAL A 256 -8.71 -4.69 -8.08
C VAL A 256 -10.22 -4.51 -8.19
N VAL A 257 -10.72 -4.17 -9.37
CA VAL A 257 -12.12 -3.84 -9.60
C VAL A 257 -12.99 -5.07 -9.34
N ALA A 258 -12.62 -6.22 -9.92
CA ALA A 258 -13.34 -7.47 -9.72
C ALA A 258 -13.29 -7.93 -8.25
N MET A 259 -12.13 -7.81 -7.59
CA MET A 259 -11.98 -8.19 -6.19
C MET A 259 -12.85 -7.31 -5.27
N THR A 260 -12.87 -6.00 -5.51
CA THR A 260 -13.65 -5.03 -4.71
C THR A 260 -15.16 -5.22 -4.91
N ILE A 261 -15.60 -5.49 -6.14
CA ILE A 261 -17.01 -5.78 -6.41
C ILE A 261 -17.41 -7.12 -5.79
N ALA A 262 -16.59 -8.16 -5.97
CA ALA A 262 -16.88 -9.49 -5.42
C ALA A 262 -16.97 -9.47 -3.89
N SER A 263 -16.04 -8.78 -3.21
CA SER A 263 -16.06 -8.66 -1.75
C SER A 263 -17.30 -7.90 -1.27
N SER A 264 -17.66 -6.80 -1.94
CA SER A 264 -18.85 -6.00 -1.62
C SER A 264 -20.15 -6.79 -1.81
N VAL A 265 -20.27 -7.53 -2.92
CA VAL A 265 -21.45 -8.35 -3.21
C VAL A 265 -21.58 -9.48 -2.20
N VAL A 266 -20.50 -10.21 -1.90
CA VAL A 266 -20.51 -11.29 -0.91
C VAL A 266 -20.81 -10.76 0.48
N LEU A 267 -20.32 -9.58 0.83
CA LEU A 267 -20.65 -8.94 2.10
C LEU A 267 -22.14 -8.60 2.20
N VAL A 268 -22.71 -7.99 1.16
CA VAL A 268 -24.13 -7.63 1.12
C VAL A 268 -25.01 -8.87 1.18
N ILE A 269 -24.75 -9.87 0.33
CA ILE A 269 -25.51 -11.12 0.31
C ILE A 269 -25.35 -11.85 1.65
N GLY A 270 -24.12 -11.99 2.15
CA GLY A 270 -23.82 -12.65 3.41
C GLY A 270 -24.51 -11.97 4.59
N SER A 271 -24.56 -10.63 4.61
CA SER A 271 -25.21 -9.84 5.66
C SER A 271 -26.75 -9.87 5.56
N LEU A 272 -27.31 -9.99 4.36
CA LEU A 272 -28.75 -10.11 4.14
C LEU A 272 -29.28 -11.52 4.45
N VAL A 273 -28.51 -12.56 4.12
CA VAL A 273 -28.89 -13.97 4.31
C VAL A 273 -28.69 -14.44 5.75
N SER A 274 -27.72 -13.85 6.47
CA SER A 274 -27.49 -14.21 7.87
C SER A 274 -28.41 -13.46 8.84
N ARG A 275 -28.58 -14.03 10.04
CA ARG A 275 -29.40 -13.43 11.09
C ARG A 275 -28.84 -12.04 11.45
N PRO A 276 -29.70 -11.01 11.57
CA PRO A 276 -29.26 -9.68 11.95
C PRO A 276 -28.54 -9.73 13.31
N PRO A 277 -27.52 -8.87 13.53
CA PRO A 277 -26.88 -8.77 14.84
C PRO A 277 -27.90 -8.36 15.91
N GLU A 278 -27.70 -8.80 17.16
CA GLU A 278 -28.54 -8.37 18.30
C GLU A 278 -28.61 -6.84 18.39
N ASP A 279 -29.83 -6.30 18.48
CA ASP A 279 -30.11 -4.86 18.55
C ASP A 279 -29.34 -4.17 19.67
N ASP A 280 -29.10 -4.83 20.80
CA ASP A 280 -28.35 -4.28 21.94
C ASP A 280 -26.91 -3.90 21.59
N ARG A 281 -26.25 -4.67 20.71
CA ARG A 281 -24.88 -4.36 20.25
C ARG A 281 -24.88 -3.20 19.25
N VAL A 282 -25.88 -3.13 18.38
CA VAL A 282 -26.01 -2.05 17.39
C VAL A 282 -26.34 -0.73 18.09
N ARG A 283 -27.26 -0.74 19.06
CA ARG A 283 -27.64 0.44 19.84
C ARG A 283 -26.47 1.05 20.60
N ARG A 284 -25.60 0.22 21.21
CA ARG A 284 -24.43 0.71 21.96
C ARG A 284 -23.45 1.56 21.14
N PHE A 285 -23.33 1.30 19.83
CA PHE A 285 -22.43 2.04 18.95
C PHE A 285 -23.12 3.16 18.15
N PHE A 286 -24.40 2.99 17.79
CA PHE A 286 -25.13 3.93 16.94
C PHE A 286 -26.05 4.90 17.70
N GLU A 287 -26.44 4.63 18.95
CA GLU A 287 -27.26 5.56 19.76
C GLU A 287 -26.39 6.49 20.63
N ALA A 288 -25.12 6.16 20.89
CA ALA A 288 -24.18 7.03 21.58
C ALA A 288 -23.87 8.34 20.80
N GLU A 289 -24.15 8.38 19.50
CA GLU A 289 -24.07 9.59 18.66
C GLU A 289 -25.32 10.48 18.74
N GLY A 290 -26.41 10.01 19.36
CA GLY A 290 -27.64 10.80 19.51
C GLY A 290 -27.67 11.73 20.72
N SER A 291 -26.63 11.71 21.57
CA SER A 291 -26.57 12.44 22.83
C SER A 291 -25.26 13.21 23.02
N ALA A 292 -24.77 13.86 21.96
CA ALA A 292 -23.64 14.80 22.01
C ALA A 292 -23.93 16.05 21.15
#